data_AF-A0A7W3PCR3-F1
#
_entry.id   AF-A0A7W3PCR3-F1
#
_cell.length_a   1.000
_cell.length_b   1.000
_cell.length_c   1.000
_cell.angle_alpha   90.00
_cell.angle_beta   90.00
_cell.angle_gamma   90.00
#
_symmetry.space_group_name_H-M   'P 1'
#
loop_
_entity.id
_entity.type
_entity.pdbx_description
1 polymer ?
#
loop_
_entity_poly.entity_id
_entity_poly.type
_entity_poly.pdbx_seq_one_letter_code
_entity_poly.pdbx_strand_id
1 'polypeptide(L)'
;MNERRPVSPWSDGGDPARARGLALMWTALSAVGWVMAGFSTLSWWTAQVSGRAGENQWRGYAEGDVFPWYLVVPFALLGLCLAVVAARRWARARELARDTPRD
;
A
#
# COMPACT_ATOMS: atom_id res chain seq x y z
N MET A 1 19.61 24.18 -29.29
CA MET A 1 19.79 22.76 -28.97
C MET A 1 18.87 22.45 -27.79
N ASN A 2 17.71 21.81 -28.01
CA ASN A 2 16.77 21.50 -26.93
C ASN A 2 17.25 20.25 -26.21
N GLU A 3 17.90 20.42 -25.06
CA GLU A 3 18.22 19.33 -24.14
C GLU A 3 16.90 18.70 -23.67
N ARG A 4 16.58 17.50 -24.17
CA ARG A 4 15.48 16.70 -23.65
C ARG A 4 15.85 16.33 -22.21
N ARG A 5 15.26 17.02 -21.23
CA ARG A 5 15.42 16.66 -19.81
C ARG A 5 15.17 15.16 -19.64
N PRO A 6 16.02 14.43 -18.88
CA PRO A 6 15.80 13.02 -18.63
C PRO A 6 14.41 12.85 -18.02
N VAL A 7 13.57 12.04 -18.67
CA VAL A 7 12.23 11.73 -18.19
C VAL A 7 12.40 11.00 -16.87
N SER A 8 11.94 11.60 -15.77
CA SER A 8 12.05 11.00 -14.43
C SER A 8 11.42 9.60 -14.45
N PRO A 9 12.05 8.57 -13.86
CA PRO A 9 11.47 7.24 -13.75
C PRO A 9 10.16 7.22 -12.95
N TRP A 10 9.87 8.31 -12.22
CA TRP A 10 8.63 8.53 -11.47
C TRP A 10 7.58 9.32 -12.26
N SER A 11 7.83 9.58 -13.54
CA SER A 11 6.92 10.26 -14.47
C SER A 11 6.41 9.28 -15.51
N ASP A 12 5.11 9.34 -15.77
CA ASP A 12 4.44 8.60 -16.84
C ASP A 12 4.77 9.15 -18.23
N GLY A 13 5.30 10.38 -18.33
CA GLY A 13 5.72 10.98 -19.61
C GLY A 13 4.60 11.15 -20.63
N GLY A 14 3.34 11.09 -20.18
CA GLY A 14 2.14 11.06 -21.04
C GLY A 14 1.78 9.69 -21.61
N ASP A 15 2.53 8.63 -21.30
CA ASP A 15 2.25 7.27 -21.76
C ASP A 15 1.23 6.56 -20.83
N PRO A 16 0.06 6.13 -21.34
CA PRO A 16 -0.97 5.47 -20.54
C PRO A 16 -0.51 4.13 -19.94
N ALA A 17 0.39 3.38 -20.60
CA ALA A 17 0.90 2.12 -20.09
C ALA A 17 1.80 2.33 -18.87
N ARG A 18 2.68 3.33 -18.92
CA ARG A 18 3.53 3.73 -17.79
C ARG A 18 2.72 4.32 -16.64
N ALA A 19 1.70 5.14 -16.93
CA ALA A 19 0.79 5.67 -15.92
C ALA A 19 0.08 4.54 -15.15
N ARG A 20 -0.38 3.50 -15.86
CA ARG A 20 -0.99 2.32 -15.25
C ARG A 20 0.01 1.50 -14.43
N GLY A 21 1.23 1.32 -14.92
CA GLY A 21 2.30 0.64 -14.17
C GLY A 21 2.63 1.33 -12.85
N LEU A 22 2.77 2.66 -12.87
CA LEU A 22 2.97 3.46 -11.65
C LEU A 22 1.77 3.34 -10.71
N ALA A 23 0.54 3.40 -11.23
CA ALA A 23 -0.66 3.25 -10.42
C ALA A 23 -0.71 1.88 -9.70
N LEU A 24 -0.38 0.78 -10.39
CA LEU A 24 -0.29 -0.57 -9.82
C LEU A 24 0.79 -0.67 -8.75
N MET A 25 1.97 -0.10 -8.98
CA MET A 25 3.05 -0.07 -7.99
C MET A 25 2.59 0.61 -6.69
N TRP A 26 1.96 1.79 -6.79
CA TRP A 26 1.44 2.49 -5.61
C TRP A 26 0.31 1.72 -4.92
N THR A 27 -0.55 1.05 -5.68
CA THR A 27 -1.58 0.15 -5.13
C THR A 27 -0.95 -1.01 -4.35
N ALA A 28 0.09 -1.65 -4.90
CA ALA A 28 0.79 -2.75 -4.24
C ALA A 28 1.45 -2.30 -2.93
N LEU A 29 2.15 -1.16 -2.95
CA LEU A 29 2.75 -0.58 -1.74
C LEU A 29 1.70 -0.25 -0.68
N SER A 30 0.57 0.33 -1.08
CA SER A 30 -0.57 0.55 -0.19
C SER A 30 -1.02 -0.76 0.44
N ALA A 31 -1.25 -1.80 -0.36
CA ALA A 31 -1.74 -3.09 0.10
C ALA A 31 -0.82 -3.72 1.16
N VAL A 32 0.51 -3.61 1.01
CA VAL A 32 1.47 -4.09 2.01
C VAL A 32 1.22 -3.44 3.38
N GLY A 33 0.97 -2.13 3.44
CA GLY A 33 0.66 -1.45 4.70
C GLY A 33 -0.59 -2.00 5.39
N TRP A 34 -1.68 -2.19 4.63
CA TRP A 34 -2.92 -2.76 5.16
C TRP A 34 -2.77 -4.22 5.57
N VAL A 35 -2.01 -5.02 4.82
CA VAL A 35 -1.73 -6.42 5.16
C VAL A 35 -0.95 -6.52 6.47
N MET A 36 0.08 -5.69 6.67
CA MET A 36 0.85 -5.67 7.91
C MET A 36 -0.01 -5.25 9.12
N ALA A 37 -0.80 -4.19 8.96
CA ALA A 37 -1.72 -3.72 9.99
C ALA A 37 -2.78 -4.79 10.33
N GLY A 38 -3.37 -5.42 9.32
CA GLY A 38 -4.36 -6.49 9.46
C GLY A 38 -3.78 -7.74 10.12
N PHE A 39 -2.59 -8.17 9.70
CA PHE A 39 -1.92 -9.33 10.28
C PHE A 39 -1.62 -9.12 11.76
N SER A 40 -1.05 -7.98 12.15
CA SER A 40 -0.83 -7.68 13.58
C SER A 40 -2.12 -7.60 14.38
N THR A 41 -3.16 -6.99 13.83
CA THR A 41 -4.49 -6.91 14.46
C THR A 41 -5.06 -8.32 14.68
N LEU A 42 -5.00 -9.18 13.67
CA LEU A 42 -5.51 -10.55 13.74
C LEU A 42 -4.69 -11.42 14.69
N SER A 43 -3.36 -11.35 14.65
CA SER A 43 -2.49 -12.07 15.59
C SER A 43 -2.77 -11.69 17.04
N TRP A 44 -2.95 -10.38 17.31
CA TRP A 44 -3.35 -9.92 18.64
C TRP A 44 -4.75 -10.43 19.01
N TRP A 45 -5.73 -10.33 18.10
CA TRP A 45 -7.10 -10.79 18.36
C TRP A 45 -7.16 -12.29 18.67
N THR A 46 -6.43 -13.11 17.90
CA THR A 46 -6.36 -14.55 18.14
C THR A 46 -5.75 -14.87 19.51
N ALA A 47 -4.80 -14.06 19.98
CA ALA A 47 -4.25 -14.23 21.32
C ALA A 47 -5.29 -13.96 22.41
N GLN A 48 -6.11 -12.91 22.25
CA GLN A 48 -7.17 -12.59 23.21
C GLN A 48 -8.32 -13.60 23.22
N VAL A 49 -8.71 -14.14 22.06
CA VAL A 49 -9.87 -15.05 21.97
C VAL A 49 -9.53 -16.49 22.33
N SER A 50 -8.33 -16.96 21.99
CA SER A 50 -8.00 -18.39 22.12
C SER A 50 -7.26 -18.73 23.41
N GLY A 51 -6.68 -17.75 24.12
CA GLY A 51 -5.79 -17.97 25.27
C GLY A 51 -4.54 -18.80 24.98
N ARG A 52 -4.33 -19.23 23.73
CA ARG A 52 -3.32 -20.23 23.33
C ARG A 52 -2.10 -19.66 22.61
N ALA A 53 -1.97 -18.33 22.54
CA ALA A 53 -0.83 -17.74 21.85
C ALA A 53 0.53 -17.98 22.56
N GLY A 54 0.53 -18.60 23.75
CA GLY A 54 1.70 -18.84 24.59
C GLY A 54 2.46 -20.17 24.38
N GLU A 55 1.90 -21.19 23.73
CA GLU A 55 2.49 -22.54 23.81
C GLU A 55 3.76 -22.76 22.95
N ASN A 56 4.15 -21.83 22.06
CA ASN A 56 5.35 -21.97 21.20
C ASN A 56 6.06 -20.61 20.90
N GLN A 57 6.32 -19.77 21.91
CA GLN A 57 6.77 -18.40 21.66
C GLN A 57 8.29 -18.22 21.54
N TRP A 58 8.74 -17.88 20.33
CA TRP A 58 9.98 -17.12 20.10
C TRP A 58 9.73 -15.60 19.85
N ARG A 59 8.47 -15.11 19.71
CA ARG A 59 8.04 -13.67 19.71
C ARG A 59 6.56 -13.52 19.25
N GLY A 60 5.56 -13.61 20.13
CA GLY A 60 4.14 -13.43 19.79
C GLY A 60 3.35 -12.69 20.89
N TYR A 61 2.13 -12.22 20.58
CA TYR A 61 1.23 -11.56 21.55
C TYR A 61 0.71 -12.56 22.59
N ALA A 62 0.57 -12.13 23.83
CA ALA A 62 -0.05 -12.88 24.93
C ALA A 62 -1.49 -12.41 25.21
N GLU A 63 -2.24 -13.24 25.92
CA GLU A 63 -3.54 -12.83 26.46
C GLU A 63 -3.34 -11.70 27.49
N GLY A 64 -4.19 -10.67 27.42
CA GLY A 64 -4.07 -9.48 28.27
C GLY A 64 -3.10 -8.41 27.75
N ASP A 65 -2.35 -8.69 26.67
CA ASP A 65 -1.52 -7.66 26.03
C ASP A 65 -2.35 -6.50 25.50
N VAL A 66 -1.83 -5.28 25.68
CA VAL A 66 -2.42 -4.08 25.09
C VAL A 66 -2.31 -4.15 23.57
N PHE A 67 -3.36 -3.69 22.89
CA PHE A 67 -3.37 -3.63 21.42
C PHE A 67 -2.15 -2.87 20.87
N PRO A 68 -1.46 -3.40 19.84
CA PRO A 68 -0.22 -2.85 19.31
C PRO A 68 -0.44 -1.61 18.42
N TRP A 69 -0.99 -0.54 18.99
CA TRP A 69 -1.28 0.72 18.27
C TRP A 69 -0.04 1.28 17.55
N TYR A 70 1.12 1.18 18.19
CA TYR A 70 2.40 1.67 17.67
C TYR A 70 2.81 0.99 16.36
N LEU A 71 2.27 -0.19 16.06
CA LEU A 71 2.51 -0.90 14.81
C LEU A 71 1.34 -0.71 13.86
N VAL A 72 0.11 -0.93 14.33
CA VAL A 72 -1.08 -0.91 13.46
C VAL A 72 -1.35 0.49 12.88
N VAL A 73 -1.26 1.54 13.69
CA VAL A 73 -1.61 2.91 13.25
C VAL A 73 -0.65 3.40 12.15
N PRO A 74 0.69 3.34 12.31
CA PRO A 74 1.58 3.80 11.24
C PRO A 74 1.40 3.03 9.92
N PHE A 75 1.23 1.70 9.96
CA PHE A 75 1.03 0.90 8.75
C PHE A 75 -0.32 1.17 8.08
N ALA A 76 -1.39 1.34 8.85
CA ALA A 76 -2.70 1.70 8.32
C ALA A 76 -2.70 3.10 7.69
N LEU A 77 -2.11 4.09 8.37
CA LEU A 77 -1.99 5.46 7.84
C LEU A 77 -1.11 5.51 6.60
N LEU A 78 0.03 4.80 6.60
CA LEU A 78 0.89 4.68 5.44
C LEU A 78 0.13 4.06 4.25
N GLY A 79 -0.58 2.95 4.49
CA GLY A 79 -1.44 2.31 3.50
C GLY A 79 -2.47 3.29 2.94
N LEU A 80 -3.14 4.06 3.80
CA LEU A 80 -4.13 5.06 3.38
C LEU A 80 -3.50 6.17 2.52
N CYS A 81 -2.38 6.76 2.94
CA CYS A 81 -1.67 7.78 2.19
C CYS A 81 -1.27 7.28 0.79
N LEU A 82 -0.75 6.05 0.71
CA LEU A 82 -0.37 5.42 -0.56
C LEU A 82 -1.59 5.09 -1.42
N ALA A 83 -2.71 4.71 -0.82
CA ALA A 83 -3.98 4.49 -1.55
C ALA A 83 -4.47 5.78 -2.22
N VAL A 84 -4.36 6.93 -1.55
CA VAL A 84 -4.70 8.24 -2.14
C VAL A 84 -3.80 8.56 -3.32
N VAL A 85 -2.49 8.30 -3.22
CA VAL A 85 -1.54 8.48 -4.33
C VAL A 85 -1.91 7.55 -5.49
N ALA A 86 -2.18 6.27 -5.21
CA ALA A 86 -2.59 5.30 -6.21
C ALA A 86 -3.88 5.73 -6.92
N ALA A 87 -4.88 6.22 -6.19
CA ALA A 87 -6.15 6.70 -6.75
C ALA A 87 -5.93 7.87 -7.72
N ARG A 88 -5.07 8.84 -7.37
CA ARG A 88 -4.70 9.95 -8.25
C ARG A 88 -3.99 9.46 -9.52
N ARG A 89 -3.10 8.47 -9.40
CA ARG A 89 -2.40 7.87 -10.56
C ARG A 89 -3.34 7.07 -11.45
N TRP A 90 -4.32 6.37 -10.89
CA TRP A 90 -5.38 5.71 -11.64
C TRP A 90 -6.29 6.69 -12.37
N ALA A 91 -6.65 7.81 -11.75
CA ALA A 91 -7.40 8.87 -12.42
C ALA A 91 -6.62 9.41 -13.62
N ARG A 92 -5.32 9.69 -13.44
CA ARG A 92 -4.45 10.14 -14.53
C ARG A 92 -4.32 9.13 -15.67
N ALA A 93 -4.14 7.84 -15.34
CA ALA A 93 -4.08 6.78 -16.34
C ALA A 93 -5.39 6.67 -17.14
N ARG A 94 -6.54 6.89 -16.49
CA ARG A 94 -7.85 6.92 -17.16
C ARG A 94 -8.02 8.13 -18.07
N GLU A 95 -7.53 9.30 -17.69
CA GLU A 95 -7.52 10.49 -18.55
C GLU A 95 -6.69 10.22 -19.81
N LEU A 96 -5.44 9.78 -19.65
CA LEU A 96 -4.54 9.51 -20.79
C LEU A 96 -5.09 8.44 -21.73
N ALA A 97 -5.73 7.40 -21.18
CA ALA A 97 -6.37 6.36 -21.98
C ALA A 97 -7.63 6.82 -22.74
N ARG A 98 -8.29 7.90 -22.30
CA ARG A 98 -9.41 8.52 -23.03
C ARG A 98 -8.93 9.42 -24.16
N ASP A 99 -7.82 10.12 -23.93
CA ASP A 99 -7.28 11.10 -24.88
C ASP A 99 -6.41 10.46 -25.98
N THR A 100 -6.03 9.19 -25.82
CA THR A 100 -5.29 8.43 -26.85
C THR A 100 -6.30 7.86 -27.86
N PRO A 101 -6.32 8.31 -29.13
CA PRO A 101 -7.19 7.76 -30.17
C PRO A 101 -6.83 6.28 -30.38
N ARG A 102 -7.84 5.42 -30.45
CA ARG A 102 -7.66 4.07 -30.99
C ARG A 102 -7.62 4.19 -32.51
N ASP A 103 -6.42 4.15 -33.06
CA ASP A 103 -6.20 3.84 -34.47
C ASP A 103 -6.43 2.35 -34.73
#